data_AF-A0A923UA59-F1
#
_entry.id   AF-A0A923UA59-F1
#
_cell.length_a   1.000
_cell.length_b   1.000
_cell.length_c   1.000
_cell.angle_alpha   90.00
_cell.angle_beta   90.00
_cell.angle_gamma   90.00
#
_symmetry.space_group_name_H-M   'P 1'
#
loop_
_entity.id
_entity.type
_entity.pdbx_description
1 polymer ?
#
loop_
_entity_poly.entity_id
_entity_poly.type
_entity_poly.pdbx_seq_one_letter_code
_entity_poly.pdbx_strand_id
1 'polypeptide(L)'
;MKTHPYAGAKIAFATMHGKEHLSRQPFLDTLGAHVIAPAGLDTDQFGTFSGEIARTLSPRAAARVKARLGIQLVGTPYGLASEGSFSSGLGFLVEHREVLMFLDQAHGLELVEGTIATSPLPPGRAVTAVDDALAYTTAIGHPEQGVVIRGGPAGELIYKDLDSPGELSAALDRMLRLAAGHPVTISPDYRAHRCPSRAEIIITLAHRMALRLATPCPHCHTPGFGQVDIERGLDCSDCGQSTRMIAADILGCGLCTHTVRTPRANQIAAPQWCDYCNP
;
A
#
# COMPACT_ATOMS: atom_id res chain seq x y z
N MET A 1 -32.40 16.03 3.53
CA MET A 1 -31.03 15.68 3.08
C MET A 1 -31.08 14.32 2.41
N LYS A 2 -30.62 14.18 1.16
CA LYS A 2 -30.39 12.85 0.59
C LYS A 2 -29.19 12.26 1.34
N THR A 3 -29.37 11.09 1.95
CA THR A 3 -28.28 10.34 2.58
C THR A 3 -27.31 9.86 1.51
N HIS A 4 -26.01 9.87 1.82
CA HIS A 4 -24.98 9.35 0.92
C HIS A 4 -25.30 7.89 0.55
N PRO A 5 -25.06 7.42 -0.70
CA PRO A 5 -25.40 6.04 -1.12
C PRO A 5 -24.72 4.94 -0.31
N TYR A 6 -23.60 5.25 0.37
CA TYR A 6 -22.90 4.31 1.27
C TYR A 6 -23.22 4.51 2.76
N ALA A 7 -24.11 5.44 3.13
CA ALA A 7 -24.47 5.66 4.53
C ALA A 7 -25.13 4.40 5.12
N GLY A 8 -24.60 3.92 6.24
CA GLY A 8 -25.00 2.67 6.90
C GLY A 8 -24.55 1.39 6.18
N ALA A 9 -23.87 1.49 5.03
CA ALA A 9 -23.43 0.33 4.27
C ALA A 9 -22.30 -0.42 4.99
N LYS A 10 -22.26 -1.74 4.81
CA LYS A 10 -21.15 -2.59 5.22
C LYS A 10 -20.16 -2.73 4.08
N ILE A 11 -18.90 -2.38 4.29
CA ILE A 11 -17.82 -2.53 3.31
C ILE A 11 -16.88 -3.62 3.79
N ALA A 12 -16.70 -4.66 2.98
CA ALA A 12 -15.84 -5.78 3.32
C ALA A 12 -14.37 -5.46 3.01
N PHE A 13 -13.55 -5.22 4.03
CA PHE A 13 -12.11 -5.13 3.87
C PHE A 13 -11.51 -6.53 3.86
N ALA A 14 -10.96 -6.96 2.72
CA ALA A 14 -10.30 -8.26 2.61
C ALA A 14 -8.93 -8.25 3.29
N THR A 15 -8.90 -8.63 4.57
CA THR A 15 -7.70 -8.67 5.41
C THR A 15 -7.77 -9.78 6.45
N MET A 16 -6.60 -10.33 6.83
CA MET A 16 -6.44 -11.26 7.95
C MET A 16 -6.10 -10.57 9.28
N HIS A 17 -5.33 -9.48 9.25
CA HIS A 17 -4.67 -8.93 10.45
C HIS A 17 -5.08 -7.48 10.74
N GLY A 18 -6.37 -7.24 10.98
CA GLY A 18 -6.84 -5.98 11.57
C GLY A 18 -6.76 -4.73 10.67
N LYS A 19 -6.41 -4.83 9.38
CA LYS A 19 -6.35 -3.66 8.48
C LYS A 19 -7.68 -2.93 8.34
N GLU A 20 -8.80 -3.60 8.58
CA GLU A 20 -10.11 -2.96 8.57
C GLU A 20 -10.17 -1.83 9.59
N HIS A 21 -9.51 -1.96 10.76
CA HIS A 21 -9.45 -0.93 11.78
C HIS A 21 -8.82 0.38 11.26
N LEU A 22 -7.83 0.28 10.38
CA LEU A 22 -7.16 1.43 9.75
C LEU A 22 -8.08 2.25 8.83
N SER A 23 -9.18 1.64 8.38
CA SER A 23 -10.14 2.26 7.45
C SER A 23 -11.50 2.56 8.06
N ARG A 24 -11.80 2.04 9.27
CA ARG A 24 -13.09 2.23 9.94
C ARG A 24 -13.44 3.70 10.13
N GLN A 25 -12.57 4.45 10.80
CA GLN A 25 -12.81 5.85 11.11
C GLN A 25 -12.90 6.74 9.85
N PRO A 26 -11.97 6.64 8.88
CA PRO A 26 -12.07 7.41 7.63
C PRO A 26 -13.40 7.25 6.90
N PHE A 27 -13.91 6.02 6.79
CA PHE A 27 -15.14 5.71 6.09
C PHE A 27 -16.39 6.07 6.90
N LEU A 28 -16.35 5.88 8.22
CA LEU A 28 -17.46 6.23 9.10
C LEU A 28 -17.70 7.74 9.11
N ASP A 29 -16.66 8.54 9.32
CA ASP A 29 -16.78 9.99 9.45
C ASP A 29 -17.21 10.66 8.14
N THR A 30 -16.69 10.15 7.01
CA THR A 30 -16.91 10.79 5.70
C THR A 30 -18.18 10.30 5.02
N LEU A 31 -18.49 9.00 5.12
CA LEU A 31 -19.57 8.36 4.34
C LEU A 31 -20.70 7.83 5.22
N GLY A 32 -20.50 7.71 6.54
CA GLY A 32 -21.39 6.96 7.43
C GLY A 32 -21.32 5.45 7.19
N ALA A 33 -20.27 4.92 6.56
CA ALA A 33 -20.14 3.52 6.20
C ALA A 33 -19.35 2.72 7.25
N HIS A 34 -19.67 1.43 7.39
CA HIS A 34 -19.01 0.53 8.34
C HIS A 34 -18.06 -0.41 7.62
N VAL A 35 -16.76 -0.28 7.89
CA VAL A 35 -15.75 -1.21 7.35
C VAL A 35 -15.55 -2.40 8.29
N ILE A 36 -15.72 -3.60 7.76
CA ILE A 36 -15.63 -4.86 8.50
C ILE A 36 -14.70 -5.85 7.80
N ALA A 37 -14.03 -6.70 8.56
CA ALA A 37 -13.28 -7.82 7.99
C ALA A 37 -14.18 -9.06 7.89
N PRO A 38 -14.08 -9.84 6.80
CA PRO A 38 -14.69 -11.16 6.72
C PRO A 38 -14.08 -12.11 7.75
N ALA A 39 -14.92 -12.90 8.43
CA ALA A 39 -14.44 -13.99 9.26
C ALA A 39 -13.84 -15.10 8.39
N GLY A 40 -12.73 -15.71 8.85
CA GLY A 40 -12.14 -16.89 8.20
C GLY A 40 -11.47 -16.65 6.83
N LEU A 41 -11.21 -15.40 6.45
CA LEU A 41 -10.49 -15.10 5.21
C LEU A 41 -8.99 -15.41 5.39
N ASP A 42 -8.48 -16.37 4.61
CA ASP A 42 -7.04 -16.52 4.39
C ASP A 42 -6.63 -15.72 3.13
N THR A 43 -5.93 -14.61 3.32
CA THR A 43 -5.38 -13.77 2.23
C THR A 43 -4.00 -14.20 1.75
N ASP A 44 -3.34 -15.12 2.45
CA ASP A 44 -1.97 -15.55 2.11
C ASP A 44 -1.96 -16.42 0.85
N GLN A 45 -3.11 -17.01 0.47
CA GLN A 45 -3.30 -17.70 -0.82
C GLN A 45 -2.95 -16.86 -2.07
N PHE A 46 -2.89 -15.53 -1.93
CA PHE A 46 -2.54 -14.60 -3.02
C PHE A 46 -1.08 -14.13 -2.99
N GLY A 47 -0.26 -14.71 -2.11
CA GLY A 47 1.14 -14.36 -1.90
C GLY A 47 1.39 -13.62 -0.58
N THR A 48 2.51 -13.92 0.07
CA THR A 48 2.85 -13.34 1.40
C THR A 48 3.88 -12.21 1.29
N PHE A 49 3.90 -11.29 2.25
CA PHE A 49 4.98 -10.28 2.37
C PHE A 49 6.30 -10.93 2.75
N SER A 50 6.22 -12.04 3.47
CA SER A 50 7.33 -12.89 3.85
C SER A 50 7.75 -13.86 2.76
N GLY A 51 7.23 -13.78 1.52
CA GLY A 51 7.77 -14.52 0.38
C GLY A 51 7.66 -16.05 0.44
N GLU A 52 6.88 -16.60 1.37
CA GLU A 52 6.62 -18.05 1.43
C GLU A 52 5.71 -18.50 0.30
N ILE A 53 4.77 -17.63 -0.10
CA ILE A 53 3.89 -17.85 -1.25
C ILE A 53 4.23 -16.79 -2.30
N ALA A 54 4.59 -17.25 -3.51
CA ALA A 54 4.96 -16.39 -4.61
C ALA A 54 3.79 -15.50 -5.06
N ARG A 55 4.09 -14.25 -5.38
CA ARG A 55 3.11 -13.30 -5.92
C ARG A 55 3.05 -13.45 -7.43
N THR A 56 1.93 -13.96 -7.96
CA THR A 56 1.71 -14.19 -9.40
C THR A 56 0.90 -13.07 -10.07
N LEU A 57 0.28 -12.20 -9.28
CA LEU A 57 -0.56 -11.10 -9.74
C LEU A 57 0.11 -9.74 -9.48
N SER A 58 -0.22 -8.75 -10.32
CA SER A 58 0.13 -7.35 -10.02
C SER A 58 -0.59 -6.89 -8.74
N PRO A 59 -0.05 -5.91 -8.00
CA PRO A 59 -0.69 -5.41 -6.77
C PRO A 59 -2.16 -5.00 -6.98
N ARG A 60 -2.48 -4.32 -8.09
CA ARG A 60 -3.86 -3.94 -8.43
C ARG A 60 -4.74 -5.17 -8.70
N ALA A 61 -4.22 -6.18 -9.40
CA ALA A 61 -4.98 -7.41 -9.67
C ALA A 61 -5.21 -8.23 -8.40
N ALA A 62 -4.20 -8.36 -7.54
CA ALA A 62 -4.33 -9.01 -6.23
C ALA A 62 -5.36 -8.30 -5.34
N ALA A 63 -5.29 -6.96 -5.25
CA ALA A 63 -6.28 -6.16 -4.52
C ALA A 63 -7.71 -6.40 -5.03
N ARG A 64 -7.90 -6.48 -6.35
CA ARG A 64 -9.21 -6.78 -6.94
C ARG A 64 -9.75 -8.14 -6.52
N VAL A 65 -8.94 -9.18 -6.62
CA VAL A 65 -9.35 -10.54 -6.24
C VAL A 65 -9.68 -10.60 -4.75
N LYS A 66 -8.84 -9.99 -3.91
CA LYS A 66 -9.08 -9.88 -2.46
C LYS A 66 -10.39 -9.15 -2.16
N ALA A 67 -10.61 -7.97 -2.73
CA ALA A 67 -11.84 -7.19 -2.50
C ALA A 67 -13.10 -7.98 -2.91
N ARG A 68 -13.05 -8.71 -4.05
CA ARG A 68 -14.15 -9.59 -4.48
C ARG A 68 -14.40 -10.75 -3.52
N LEU A 69 -13.35 -11.37 -3.01
CA LEU A 69 -13.50 -12.45 -2.01
C LEU A 69 -14.09 -11.91 -0.70
N GLY A 70 -13.67 -10.71 -0.27
CA GLY A 70 -14.25 -10.04 0.89
C GLY A 70 -15.76 -9.79 0.74
N ILE A 71 -16.18 -9.29 -0.43
CA ILE A 71 -17.60 -9.14 -0.80
C ILE A 71 -18.35 -10.46 -0.64
N GLN A 72 -17.83 -11.54 -1.22
CA GLN A 72 -18.48 -12.87 -1.19
C GLN A 72 -18.64 -13.41 0.24
N LEU A 73 -17.60 -13.30 1.07
CA LEU A 73 -17.62 -13.83 2.44
C LEU A 73 -18.53 -13.04 3.38
N VAL A 74 -18.64 -11.72 3.19
CA VAL A 74 -19.49 -10.86 4.02
C VAL A 74 -20.94 -10.83 3.51
N GLY A 75 -21.18 -11.08 2.23
CA GLY A 75 -22.50 -10.95 1.61
C GLY A 75 -22.92 -9.49 1.39
N THR A 76 -21.97 -8.61 1.06
CA THR A 76 -22.20 -7.18 0.76
C THR A 76 -21.74 -6.86 -0.66
N PRO A 77 -22.35 -5.91 -1.40
CA PRO A 77 -21.88 -5.52 -2.73
C PRO A 77 -20.59 -4.68 -2.71
N TYR A 78 -20.08 -4.28 -1.53
CA TYR A 78 -18.97 -3.34 -1.40
C TYR A 78 -17.70 -3.98 -0.83
N GLY A 79 -16.59 -3.86 -1.55
CA GLY A 79 -15.31 -4.46 -1.21
C GLY A 79 -14.18 -3.44 -1.12
N LEU A 80 -13.26 -3.66 -0.19
CA LEU A 80 -12.06 -2.86 -0.01
C LEU A 80 -10.85 -3.81 0.14
N ALA A 81 -9.73 -3.48 -0.47
CA ALA A 81 -8.50 -4.24 -0.30
C ALA A 81 -7.28 -3.36 -0.48
N SER A 82 -6.24 -3.59 0.34
CA SER A 82 -4.95 -2.96 0.17
C SER A 82 -3.86 -3.96 -0.21
N GLU A 83 -2.96 -3.52 -1.09
CA GLU A 83 -1.76 -4.25 -1.49
C GLU A 83 -0.54 -3.35 -1.49
N GLY A 84 0.57 -3.90 -0.99
CA GLY A 84 1.82 -3.19 -0.85
C GLY A 84 3.02 -3.95 -1.39
N SER A 85 4.04 -3.23 -1.82
CA SER A 85 5.33 -3.78 -2.20
C SER A 85 6.45 -2.89 -1.71
N PHE A 86 7.51 -3.50 -1.21
CA PHE A 86 8.74 -2.84 -0.81
C PHE A 86 9.85 -3.34 -1.72
N SER A 87 10.61 -2.42 -2.30
CA SER A 87 11.75 -2.74 -3.16
C SER A 87 12.92 -1.84 -2.83
N SER A 88 14.09 -2.44 -2.59
CA SER A 88 15.32 -1.68 -2.41
C SER A 88 15.87 -1.24 -3.76
N GLY A 89 16.09 0.06 -3.94
CA GLY A 89 16.78 0.66 -5.08
C GLY A 89 17.97 1.48 -4.60
N LEU A 90 19.07 1.53 -5.36
CA LEU A 90 20.26 2.33 -5.02
C LEU A 90 20.76 2.12 -3.57
N GLY A 91 20.98 0.85 -3.19
CA GLY A 91 21.69 0.43 -1.98
C GLY A 91 20.96 0.59 -0.64
N PHE A 92 20.50 1.80 -0.32
CA PHE A 92 19.97 2.15 1.02
C PHE A 92 18.53 2.65 1.01
N LEU A 93 17.97 3.02 -0.15
CA LEU A 93 16.59 3.49 -0.24
C LEU A 93 15.65 2.31 -0.47
N VAL A 94 14.59 2.26 0.31
CA VAL A 94 13.49 1.32 0.11
C VAL A 94 12.31 2.11 -0.42
N GLU A 95 11.87 1.78 -1.63
CA GLU A 95 10.63 2.29 -2.19
C GLU A 95 9.46 1.45 -1.65
N HIS A 96 8.43 2.12 -1.13
CA HIS A 96 7.17 1.53 -0.75
C HIS A 96 6.09 1.98 -1.74
N ARG A 97 5.46 1.01 -2.41
CA ARG A 97 4.22 1.22 -3.16
C ARG A 97 3.07 0.64 -2.39
N GLU A 98 2.00 1.41 -2.21
CA GLU A 98 0.75 0.92 -1.64
C GLU A 98 -0.41 1.30 -2.55
N VAL A 99 -1.35 0.38 -2.71
CA VAL A 99 -2.60 0.54 -3.43
C VAL A 99 -3.75 0.20 -2.50
N LEU A 100 -4.82 1.00 -2.54
CA LEU A 100 -6.10 0.72 -1.93
C LEU A 100 -7.17 0.70 -3.02
N MET A 101 -7.88 -0.41 -3.15
CA MET A 101 -8.94 -0.61 -4.15
C MET A 101 -10.29 -0.69 -3.46
N PHE A 102 -11.26 0.06 -3.98
CA PHE A 102 -12.68 -0.04 -3.64
C PHE A 102 -13.47 -0.60 -4.82
N LEU A 103 -14.37 -1.53 -4.53
CA LEU A 103 -15.31 -2.13 -5.47
C LEU A 103 -16.74 -1.88 -5.00
N ASP A 104 -17.59 -1.43 -5.90
CA ASP A 104 -19.04 -1.45 -5.76
C ASP A 104 -19.63 -2.27 -6.90
N GLN A 105 -20.05 -3.50 -6.56
CA GLN A 105 -20.65 -4.42 -7.51
C GLN A 105 -22.08 -4.05 -7.89
N ALA A 106 -22.79 -3.29 -7.05
CA ALA A 106 -24.16 -2.87 -7.35
C ALA A 106 -24.20 -1.87 -8.52
N HIS A 107 -23.17 -1.03 -8.64
CA HIS A 107 -23.07 -0.02 -9.69
C HIS A 107 -21.94 -0.26 -10.71
N GLY A 108 -21.22 -1.38 -10.60
CA GLY A 108 -20.12 -1.72 -11.50
C GLY A 108 -18.91 -0.77 -11.39
N LEU A 109 -18.69 -0.18 -10.22
CA LEU A 109 -17.66 0.83 -9.99
C LEU A 109 -16.40 0.20 -9.40
N GLU A 110 -15.25 0.52 -9.97
CA GLU A 110 -13.92 0.16 -9.47
C GLU A 110 -13.08 1.43 -9.32
N LEU A 111 -12.63 1.73 -8.10
CA LEU A 111 -11.77 2.86 -7.81
C LEU A 111 -10.47 2.38 -7.18
N VAL A 112 -9.38 3.08 -7.51
CA VAL A 112 -8.04 2.78 -7.00
C VAL A 112 -7.39 4.06 -6.54
N GLU A 113 -6.94 4.07 -5.30
CA GLU A 113 -6.01 5.05 -4.75
C GLU A 113 -4.65 4.39 -4.54
N GLY A 114 -3.58 5.17 -4.67
CA GLY A 114 -2.24 4.63 -4.46
C GLY A 114 -1.21 5.69 -4.09
N THR A 115 -0.06 5.21 -3.63
CA THR A 115 1.10 6.04 -3.34
C THR A 115 2.39 5.30 -3.67
N ILE A 116 3.41 6.08 -4.00
CA ILE A 116 4.81 5.65 -4.02
C ILE A 116 5.53 6.57 -3.05
N ALA A 117 6.19 6.00 -2.05
CA ALA A 117 6.89 6.73 -1.01
C ALA A 117 8.25 6.10 -0.73
N THR A 118 9.19 6.89 -0.23
CA THR A 118 10.40 6.35 0.38
C THR A 118 10.04 5.82 1.77
N SER A 119 10.31 4.55 2.01
CA SER A 119 10.15 3.93 3.33
C SER A 119 11.17 4.52 4.31
N PRO A 120 10.76 4.84 5.55
CA PRO A 120 11.69 5.23 6.61
C PRO A 120 12.52 4.04 7.12
N LEU A 121 12.11 2.81 6.79
CA LEU A 121 12.79 1.59 7.19
C LEU A 121 13.89 1.22 6.19
N PRO A 122 15.07 0.78 6.68
CA PRO A 122 16.17 0.34 5.84
C PRO A 122 15.88 -1.02 5.17
N PRO A 123 16.65 -1.40 4.14
CA PRO A 123 16.57 -2.76 3.61
C PRO A 123 16.98 -3.79 4.67
N GLY A 124 16.62 -5.05 4.41
CA GLY A 124 17.18 -6.17 5.16
C GLY A 124 18.68 -6.32 4.94
N ARG A 125 19.37 -6.88 5.92
CA ARG A 125 20.82 -7.07 5.89
C ARG A 125 21.24 -8.43 6.42
N ALA A 126 22.41 -8.90 5.98
CA ALA A 126 23.05 -10.06 6.57
C ALA A 126 23.56 -9.73 7.98
N VAL A 127 23.50 -10.71 8.87
CA VAL A 127 23.99 -10.63 10.25
C VAL A 127 24.77 -11.89 10.60
N THR A 128 25.87 -11.72 11.32
CA THR A 128 26.73 -12.82 11.79
C THR A 128 26.83 -12.89 13.30
N ALA A 129 26.32 -11.88 14.02
CA ALA A 129 26.35 -11.78 15.47
C ALA A 129 25.02 -11.26 16.00
N VAL A 130 24.61 -11.75 17.17
CA VAL A 130 23.36 -11.36 17.83
C VAL A 130 23.37 -9.88 18.19
N ASP A 131 24.45 -9.37 18.77
CA ASP A 131 24.54 -7.97 19.22
C ASP A 131 24.35 -6.98 18.06
N ASP A 132 24.95 -7.28 16.91
CA ASP A 132 24.79 -6.46 15.69
C ASP A 132 23.32 -6.46 15.22
N ALA A 133 22.69 -7.64 15.17
CA ALA A 133 21.29 -7.76 14.82
C ALA A 133 20.38 -6.99 15.79
N LEU A 134 20.61 -7.08 17.10
CA LEU A 134 19.85 -6.36 18.13
C LEU A 134 20.02 -4.83 18.01
N ALA A 135 21.22 -4.35 17.70
CA ALA A 135 21.46 -2.92 17.47
C ALA A 135 20.64 -2.41 16.26
N TYR A 136 20.59 -3.20 15.18
CA TYR A 136 19.78 -2.88 14.00
C TYR A 136 18.28 -2.87 14.30
N THR A 137 17.75 -3.88 15.00
CA THR A 137 16.32 -3.92 15.32
C THR A 137 15.90 -2.81 16.27
N THR A 138 16.78 -2.45 17.20
CA THR A 138 16.56 -1.29 18.09
C THR A 138 16.47 -0.01 17.27
N ALA A 139 17.37 0.19 16.30
CA ALA A 139 17.39 1.40 15.46
C ALA A 139 16.12 1.58 14.60
N ILE A 140 15.45 0.49 14.22
CA ILE A 140 14.19 0.55 13.43
C ILE A 140 12.93 0.56 14.31
N GLY A 141 13.05 0.57 15.64
CA GLY A 141 11.91 0.68 16.56
C GLY A 141 11.25 -0.63 16.98
N HIS A 142 12.00 -1.74 17.04
CA HIS A 142 11.50 -2.99 17.65
C HIS A 142 11.17 -2.78 19.14
N PRO A 143 10.07 -3.36 19.69
CA PRO A 143 9.20 -4.38 19.09
C PRO A 143 8.00 -3.86 18.29
N GLU A 144 7.70 -2.56 18.34
CA GLU A 144 6.59 -1.96 17.60
C GLU A 144 6.74 -2.18 16.09
N GLN A 145 7.97 -1.98 15.59
CA GLN A 145 8.36 -2.47 14.27
C GLN A 145 8.71 -3.97 14.38
N GLY A 146 7.90 -4.80 13.72
CA GLY A 146 8.19 -6.23 13.61
C GLY A 146 9.41 -6.50 12.75
N VAL A 147 9.98 -7.69 12.91
CA VAL A 147 11.18 -8.13 12.21
C VAL A 147 10.99 -9.55 11.70
N VAL A 148 11.65 -9.84 10.57
CA VAL A 148 11.72 -11.18 10.00
C VAL A 148 13.18 -11.60 9.94
N ILE A 149 13.48 -12.76 10.49
CA ILE A 149 14.77 -13.43 10.36
C ILE A 149 14.62 -14.51 9.29
N ARG A 150 15.57 -14.57 8.35
CA ARG A 150 15.70 -15.69 7.42
C ARG A 150 17.06 -16.33 7.50
N GLY A 151 17.10 -17.64 7.37
CA GLY A 151 18.34 -18.41 7.23
C GLY A 151 18.11 -19.71 6.46
N GLY A 152 19.15 -20.53 6.40
CA GLY A 152 19.17 -21.76 5.61
C GLY A 152 19.71 -21.54 4.19
N PRO A 153 20.09 -22.61 3.46
CA PRO A 153 20.75 -22.49 2.16
C PRO A 153 19.91 -21.77 1.10
N ALA A 154 18.60 -21.87 1.18
CA ALA A 154 17.66 -21.22 0.27
C ALA A 154 16.84 -20.11 0.96
N GLY A 155 17.16 -19.76 2.21
CA GLY A 155 16.38 -18.82 3.01
C GLY A 155 15.04 -19.39 3.49
N GLU A 156 14.94 -20.71 3.57
CA GLU A 156 13.72 -21.46 3.90
C GLU A 156 13.34 -21.42 5.38
N LEU A 157 14.29 -21.14 6.28
CA LEU A 157 14.03 -20.97 7.70
C LEU A 157 13.60 -19.52 7.94
N ILE A 158 12.36 -19.32 8.42
CA ILE A 158 11.80 -17.99 8.62
C ILE A 158 11.25 -17.89 10.05
N TYR A 159 11.73 -16.91 10.82
CA TYR A 159 11.14 -16.53 12.09
C TYR A 159 10.49 -15.15 11.99
N LYS A 160 9.29 -15.03 12.55
CA LYS A 160 8.45 -13.82 12.59
C LYS A 160 7.78 -13.73 13.95
N ASP A 161 7.02 -12.66 14.17
CA ASP A 161 6.19 -12.49 15.38
C ASP A 161 7.04 -12.60 16.66
N LEU A 162 8.24 -12.01 16.60
CA LEU A 162 9.17 -11.87 17.71
C LEU A 162 8.77 -10.59 18.44
N ASP A 163 8.19 -10.72 19.62
CA ASP A 163 7.50 -9.62 20.32
C ASP A 163 8.31 -9.05 21.49
N SER A 164 9.50 -9.61 21.73
CA SER A 164 10.44 -9.07 22.71
C SER A 164 11.89 -9.20 22.25
N PRO A 165 12.79 -8.35 22.80
CA PRO A 165 14.23 -8.49 22.59
C PRO A 165 14.77 -9.87 23.01
N GLY A 166 14.18 -10.49 24.04
CA GLY A 166 14.58 -11.81 24.52
C GLY A 166 14.24 -12.93 23.53
N GLU A 167 13.02 -12.92 22.99
CA GLU A 167 12.60 -13.85 21.93
C GLU A 167 13.43 -13.66 20.66
N LEU A 168 13.66 -12.41 20.26
CA LEU A 168 14.49 -12.07 19.11
C LEU A 168 15.92 -12.59 19.28
N SER A 169 16.54 -12.35 20.44
CA SER A 169 17.87 -12.85 20.76
C SER A 169 17.93 -14.37 20.66
N ALA A 170 17.01 -15.08 21.33
CA ALA A 170 16.96 -16.55 21.28
C ALA A 170 16.73 -17.11 19.87
N ALA A 171 15.90 -16.44 19.07
CA ALA A 171 15.59 -16.81 17.69
C ALA A 171 16.82 -16.61 16.78
N LEU A 172 17.52 -15.48 16.90
CA LEU A 172 18.78 -15.22 16.18
C LEU A 172 19.85 -16.26 16.52
N ASP A 173 20.03 -16.52 17.81
CA ASP A 173 21.01 -17.47 18.32
C ASP A 173 20.77 -18.88 17.76
N ARG A 174 19.50 -19.29 17.74
CA ARG A 174 19.07 -20.56 17.11
C ARG A 174 19.32 -20.54 15.61
N MET A 175 18.97 -19.47 14.92
CA MET A 175 19.11 -19.35 13.46
C MET A 175 20.59 -19.41 13.04
N LEU A 176 21.47 -18.68 13.71
CA LEU A 176 22.91 -18.65 13.43
C LEU A 176 23.55 -20.04 13.61
N ARG A 177 23.10 -20.81 14.61
CA ARG A 177 23.54 -22.21 14.80
C ARG A 177 23.02 -23.13 13.69
N LEU A 178 21.75 -23.00 13.31
CA LEU A 178 21.12 -23.86 12.30
C LEU A 178 21.60 -23.56 10.87
N ALA A 179 21.96 -22.31 10.59
CA ALA A 179 22.38 -21.90 9.25
C ALA A 179 23.71 -22.55 8.81
N ALA A 180 24.49 -23.14 9.71
CA ALA A 180 25.71 -23.90 9.39
C ALA A 180 26.68 -23.17 8.42
N GLY A 181 26.82 -21.85 8.59
CA GLY A 181 27.66 -20.99 7.74
C GLY A 181 26.94 -20.33 6.55
N HIS A 182 25.66 -20.62 6.32
CA HIS A 182 24.85 -19.91 5.34
C HIS A 182 24.44 -18.52 5.85
N PRO A 183 24.21 -17.53 4.96
CA PRO A 183 23.81 -16.20 5.36
C PRO A 183 22.50 -16.19 6.16
N VAL A 184 22.54 -15.58 7.35
CA VAL A 184 21.34 -15.19 8.09
C VAL A 184 21.06 -13.73 7.78
N THR A 185 19.82 -13.42 7.40
CA THR A 185 19.37 -12.06 7.13
C THR A 185 18.30 -11.64 8.12
N ILE A 186 18.35 -10.39 8.53
CA ILE A 186 17.30 -9.74 9.32
C ILE A 186 16.75 -8.57 8.52
N SER A 187 15.43 -8.41 8.55
CA SER A 187 14.73 -7.38 7.79
C SER A 187 13.53 -6.85 8.57
N PRO A 188 13.07 -5.62 8.28
CA PRO A 188 11.81 -5.13 8.83
C PRO A 188 10.66 -5.99 8.32
N ASP A 189 9.72 -6.30 9.19
CA ASP A 189 8.47 -6.93 8.81
C ASP A 189 7.52 -5.89 8.23
N TYR A 190 7.31 -5.96 6.92
CA TYR A 190 6.44 -5.05 6.19
C TYR A 190 4.95 -5.41 6.24
N ARG A 191 4.53 -6.44 6.98
CA ARG A 191 3.10 -6.71 7.22
C ARG A 191 2.48 -5.52 7.95
N ALA A 192 1.31 -5.06 7.51
CA ALA A 192 0.72 -3.79 8.00
C ALA A 192 0.54 -3.72 9.53
N HIS A 193 0.21 -4.83 10.18
CA HIS A 193 0.07 -4.91 11.65
C HIS A 193 1.40 -4.95 12.40
N ARG A 194 2.52 -5.10 11.68
CA ARG A 194 3.91 -5.10 12.19
C ARG A 194 4.72 -3.91 11.71
N CYS A 195 4.11 -3.00 10.95
CA CYS A 195 4.80 -1.90 10.28
C CYS A 195 4.00 -0.60 10.45
N PRO A 196 4.27 0.18 11.51
CA PRO A 196 3.52 1.41 11.81
C PRO A 196 3.48 2.40 10.64
N SER A 197 4.62 2.64 9.97
CA SER A 197 4.71 3.56 8.82
C SER A 197 3.85 3.11 7.63
N ARG A 198 3.76 1.80 7.38
CA ARG A 198 2.84 1.25 6.38
C ARG A 198 1.38 1.42 6.79
N ALA A 199 1.06 1.22 8.07
CA ALA A 199 -0.29 1.40 8.58
C ALA A 199 -0.77 2.85 8.39
N GLU A 200 0.08 3.84 8.67
CA GLU A 200 -0.20 5.27 8.41
C GLU A 200 -0.48 5.57 6.93
N ILE A 201 0.27 4.94 6.02
CA ILE A 201 0.03 5.06 4.59
C ILE A 201 -1.34 4.49 4.21
N ILE A 202 -1.73 3.33 4.76
CA ILE A 202 -3.05 2.73 4.52
C ILE A 202 -4.17 3.63 5.07
N ILE A 203 -3.99 4.22 6.26
CA ILE A 203 -4.94 5.20 6.84
C ILE A 203 -5.10 6.40 5.91
N THR A 204 -4.00 6.94 5.40
CA THR A 204 -4.00 8.08 4.47
C THR A 204 -4.74 7.76 3.18
N LEU A 205 -4.50 6.58 2.60
CA LEU A 205 -5.22 6.11 1.42
C LEU A 205 -6.71 5.88 1.71
N ALA A 206 -7.05 5.40 2.90
CA ALA A 206 -8.45 5.22 3.32
C ALA A 206 -9.20 6.54 3.41
N HIS A 207 -8.58 7.59 3.98
CA HIS A 207 -9.14 8.95 3.97
C HIS A 207 -9.34 9.47 2.55
N ARG A 208 -8.33 9.31 1.69
CA ARG A 208 -8.41 9.77 0.30
C ARG A 208 -9.53 9.05 -0.48
N MET A 209 -9.65 7.73 -0.31
CA MET A 209 -10.70 6.94 -0.91
C MET A 209 -12.09 7.37 -0.40
N ALA A 210 -12.25 7.57 0.90
CA ALA A 210 -13.52 8.01 1.48
C ALA A 210 -13.94 9.39 0.96
N LEU A 211 -13.02 10.35 0.88
CA LEU A 211 -13.27 11.68 0.30
C LEU A 211 -13.62 11.60 -1.19
N ARG A 212 -12.92 10.76 -1.95
CA ARG A 212 -13.23 10.53 -3.37
C ARG A 212 -14.63 9.95 -3.53
N LEU A 213 -15.01 8.96 -2.73
CA LEU A 213 -16.36 8.38 -2.74
C LEU A 213 -17.42 9.42 -2.36
N ALA A 214 -17.12 10.36 -1.47
CA ALA A 214 -18.02 11.47 -1.13
C ALA A 214 -18.14 12.53 -2.23
N THR A 215 -17.30 12.47 -3.26
CA THR A 215 -17.30 13.43 -4.37
C THR A 215 -18.13 12.89 -5.54
N PRO A 216 -19.34 13.43 -5.79
CA PRO A 216 -20.17 12.98 -6.90
C PRO A 216 -19.63 13.48 -8.24
N CYS A 217 -19.84 12.69 -9.29
CA CYS A 217 -19.63 13.16 -10.65
C CYS A 217 -20.57 14.34 -10.96
N PRO A 218 -20.07 15.47 -11.49
CA PRO A 218 -20.92 16.62 -11.81
C PRO A 218 -21.91 16.35 -12.96
N HIS A 219 -21.73 15.24 -13.69
CA HIS A 219 -22.61 14.87 -14.80
C HIS A 219 -23.64 13.80 -14.40
N CYS A 220 -23.18 12.61 -13.99
CA CYS A 220 -24.06 11.48 -13.68
C CYS A 220 -24.32 11.28 -12.18
N HIS A 221 -23.73 12.12 -11.31
CA HIS A 221 -23.86 12.07 -9.84
C HIS A 221 -23.34 10.79 -9.17
N THR A 222 -22.71 9.87 -9.93
CA THR A 222 -22.08 8.67 -9.38
C THR A 222 -20.96 9.06 -8.40
N PRO A 223 -20.92 8.46 -7.20
CA PRO A 223 -19.81 8.60 -6.25
C PRO A 223 -18.45 8.30 -6.88
N GLY A 224 -17.38 8.93 -6.39
CA GLY A 224 -16.02 8.54 -6.76
C GLY A 224 -15.33 9.42 -7.80
N PHE A 225 -15.86 10.61 -8.09
CA PHE A 225 -15.22 11.54 -9.02
C PHE A 225 -13.88 12.01 -8.44
N GLY A 226 -12.81 11.83 -9.20
CA GLY A 226 -11.45 12.11 -8.71
C GLY A 226 -10.41 11.81 -9.78
N GLN A 227 -9.14 11.81 -9.40
CA GLN A 227 -8.04 11.63 -10.35
C GLN A 227 -8.13 10.27 -11.06
N VAL A 228 -8.12 10.30 -12.39
CA VAL A 228 -8.11 9.12 -13.27
C VAL A 228 -6.87 9.07 -14.15
N ASP A 229 -6.26 10.23 -14.43
CA ASP A 229 -5.04 10.32 -15.23
C ASP A 229 -4.25 11.60 -14.91
N ILE A 230 -3.08 11.72 -15.54
CA ILE A 230 -2.25 12.92 -15.57
C ILE A 230 -1.89 13.25 -17.01
N GLU A 231 -1.91 14.53 -17.35
CA GLU A 231 -1.35 15.02 -18.59
C GLU A 231 0.08 15.48 -18.32
N ARG A 232 1.05 14.97 -19.09
CA ARG A 232 2.44 15.40 -19.07
C ARG A 232 2.71 16.33 -20.25
N GLY A 233 3.79 17.10 -20.15
CA GLY A 233 4.27 17.88 -21.29
C GLY A 233 4.45 19.37 -21.03
N LEU A 234 4.75 19.79 -19.79
CA LEU A 234 5.10 21.20 -19.53
C LEU A 234 6.29 21.62 -20.39
N ASP A 235 6.21 22.81 -20.99
CA ASP A 235 7.28 23.37 -21.79
C ASP A 235 8.47 23.78 -20.90
N CYS A 236 9.68 23.47 -21.36
CA CYS A 236 10.91 23.89 -20.69
C CYS A 236 11.09 25.42 -20.79
N SER A 237 11.48 26.06 -19.67
CA SER A 237 11.72 27.52 -19.63
C SER A 237 12.81 28.01 -20.59
N ASP A 238 13.75 27.14 -20.96
CA ASP A 238 14.93 27.54 -21.73
C ASP A 238 14.80 27.18 -23.21
N CYS A 239 14.47 25.93 -23.53
CA CYS A 239 14.41 25.45 -24.91
C CYS A 239 13.00 25.31 -25.48
N GLY A 240 11.95 25.48 -24.66
CA GLY A 240 10.56 25.33 -25.08
C GLY A 240 10.13 23.91 -25.46
N GLN A 241 10.98 22.90 -25.29
CA GLN A 241 10.61 21.51 -25.55
C GLN A 241 9.70 20.94 -24.47
N SER A 242 8.79 20.05 -24.86
CA SER A 242 7.88 19.37 -23.96
C SER A 242 8.63 18.39 -23.04
N THR A 243 8.40 18.51 -21.73
CA THR A 243 9.09 17.70 -20.71
C THR A 243 8.21 16.56 -20.17
N ARG A 244 8.79 15.65 -19.38
CA ARG A 244 8.03 14.61 -18.67
C ARG A 244 7.25 15.16 -17.47
N MET A 245 7.35 16.44 -17.16
CA MET A 245 6.67 17.06 -16.01
C MET A 245 5.15 17.10 -16.23
N ILE A 246 4.41 16.98 -15.13
CA ILE A 246 2.94 16.94 -15.14
C ILE A 246 2.40 18.35 -15.38
N ALA A 247 1.63 18.50 -16.46
CA ALA A 247 0.97 19.74 -16.85
C ALA A 247 -0.41 19.90 -16.20
N ALA A 248 -1.17 18.81 -16.11
CA ALA A 248 -2.51 18.82 -15.54
C ALA A 248 -2.86 17.49 -14.88
N ASP A 249 -3.75 17.55 -13.88
CA ASP A 249 -4.46 16.37 -13.40
C ASP A 249 -5.74 16.19 -14.20
N ILE A 250 -6.06 14.95 -14.57
CA ILE A 250 -7.33 14.62 -15.20
C ILE A 250 -8.21 13.98 -14.13
N LEU A 251 -9.28 14.68 -13.75
CA LEU A 251 -10.32 14.17 -12.88
C LEU A 251 -11.40 13.52 -13.74
N GLY A 252 -11.98 12.42 -13.29
CA GLY A 252 -12.96 11.67 -14.08
C GLY A 252 -13.92 10.85 -13.23
N CYS A 253 -15.03 10.47 -13.86
CA CYS A 253 -15.99 9.53 -13.30
C CYS A 253 -15.53 8.08 -13.53
N GLY A 254 -15.80 7.20 -12.57
CA GLY A 254 -15.57 5.76 -12.73
C GLY A 254 -16.66 5.01 -13.49
N LEU A 255 -17.73 5.69 -13.94
CA LEU A 255 -18.88 5.07 -14.61
C LEU A 255 -19.24 5.72 -15.96
N CYS A 256 -19.31 7.06 -16.03
CA CYS A 256 -19.52 7.77 -17.30
C CYS A 256 -18.20 8.31 -17.87
N THR A 257 -18.24 8.86 -19.08
CA THR A 257 -17.06 9.38 -19.80
C THR A 257 -16.67 10.81 -19.39
N HIS A 258 -17.34 11.41 -18.40
CA HIS A 258 -17.07 12.79 -18.01
C HIS A 258 -15.71 12.95 -17.33
N THR A 259 -14.91 13.88 -17.83
CA THR A 259 -13.60 14.26 -17.29
C THR A 259 -13.43 15.76 -17.22
N VAL A 260 -12.63 16.22 -16.24
CA VAL A 260 -12.22 17.61 -16.06
C VAL A 260 -10.71 17.67 -16.02
N ARG A 261 -10.13 18.52 -16.88
CA ARG A 261 -8.70 18.82 -16.87
C ARG A 261 -8.43 19.96 -15.88
N THR A 262 -7.56 19.71 -14.91
CA THR A 262 -7.15 20.68 -13.89
C THR A 262 -5.66 20.99 -14.05
N PRO A 263 -5.29 22.12 -14.67
CA PRO A 263 -3.89 22.51 -14.82
C PRO A 263 -3.19 22.66 -13.46
N ARG A 264 -1.93 22.24 -13.37
CA ARG A 264 -1.09 22.47 -12.18
C ARG A 264 -0.76 23.96 -12.05
N ALA A 265 -0.48 24.46 -10.85
CA ALA A 265 -0.14 25.87 -10.68
C ALA A 265 1.10 26.30 -11.49
N ASN A 266 2.10 25.41 -11.57
CA ASN A 266 3.29 25.62 -12.40
C ASN A 266 3.00 25.18 -13.83
N GLN A 267 3.12 26.10 -14.78
CA GLN A 267 2.86 25.90 -16.21
C GLN A 267 4.14 25.83 -17.06
N ILE A 268 5.32 25.88 -16.43
CA ILE A 268 6.63 25.81 -17.10
C ILE A 268 7.51 24.86 -16.30
N ALA A 269 8.29 24.03 -17.00
CA ALA A 269 9.28 23.14 -16.41
C ALA A 269 10.66 23.81 -16.34
N ALA A 270 11.34 23.66 -15.20
CA ALA A 270 12.73 24.08 -15.07
C ALA A 270 13.65 23.20 -15.94
N PRO A 271 14.77 23.72 -16.47
CA PRO A 271 15.63 23.00 -17.44
C PRO A 271 16.23 21.71 -16.88
N GLN A 272 16.42 21.63 -15.56
CA GLN A 272 16.88 20.42 -14.86
C GLN A 272 15.96 19.20 -15.02
N TRP A 273 14.69 19.42 -15.40
CA TRP A 273 13.69 18.38 -15.65
C TRP A 273 13.40 18.16 -17.14
N CYS A 274 14.17 18.79 -18.03
CA CYS A 274 14.04 18.66 -19.47
C CYS A 274 15.10 17.71 -20.02
N ASP A 275 14.66 16.60 -20.62
CA ASP A 275 15.56 15.60 -21.25
C ASP A 275 16.46 16.20 -22.37
N TYR A 276 16.16 17.39 -22.89
CA TYR A 276 17.00 18.08 -23.88
C TYR A 276 18.03 19.03 -23.26
N CYS A 277 17.67 19.74 -22.19
CA CYS A 277 18.57 20.65 -21.48
C CYS A 277 19.46 19.91 -20.46
N ASN A 278 18.95 18.80 -19.93
CA ASN A 278 19.58 17.94 -18.94
C ASN A 278 19.30 16.46 -19.29
N PRO A 279 19.96 15.93 -20.34
CA PRO A 279 19.79 14.55 -20.82
C PRO A 279 20.26 13.48 -19.82
#